data_AF-H3GQ67-F1
#
_entry.id   AF-H3GQ67-F1
#
_cell.length_a   1.000
_cell.length_b   1.000
_cell.length_c   1.000
_cell.angle_alpha   90.00
_cell.angle_beta   90.00
_cell.angle_gamma   90.00
#
_symmetry.space_group_name_H-M   'P 1'
#
loop_
_entity.id
_entity.type
_entity.pdbx_description
1 polymer ?
#
loop_
_entity_poly.entity_id
_entity_poly.type
_entity_poly.pdbx_seq_one_letter_code
_entity_poly.pdbx_strand_id
1 'polypeptide(L)'
;MTDADTLAALLASLNANTLETLREELLTTVAASTQPCTLQMMQKLADSLPFAVDSDIPDAIRVVKALSRVIIKYISAISADPDNVMALIVLDDNLLPILRVLRAFVDLSNRKEINSDTKWLPFVLTACYFVNGEQLPGAGSMQSVALAEELLDACVELVHVQGRETLLAKYVAQIVALCSQDVGKDEWVAVSSVYKHVMLRVVGQVPFPYLGGDLLGRLLALTFPLVDDLTDATQLVGARLLRHIVRNVTPTELRWYSDVLLEVLYTAIVSRKPHTLDVLLDCLVESLDKVSPPGELKHYDRFMPRLLSDTSLCSDVAVRVIFVRHLRVLVTRQGAPHSLNVIRYLQPLLKVLIAGFESVNVTLLVETLKALRTTVLSAWPRIAPHTEAILIGVLRAVAFCEIFDAGADFTPSQKERGQLLALCEDILDLLHQVNGGDPVVSDVLATVSSQSPKLSPFCDQAQSKWESR
;
A
#
# COMPACT_ATOMS: atom_id res chain seq x y z
N MET A 1 31.61 43.42 -20.16
CA MET A 1 30.88 42.15 -20.33
C MET A 1 29.64 42.27 -19.49
N THR A 2 28.48 42.17 -20.13
CA THR A 2 27.19 42.30 -19.46
C THR A 2 26.85 40.99 -18.74
N ASP A 3 26.01 41.00 -17.70
CA ASP A 3 25.63 39.78 -16.95
C ASP A 3 25.02 38.69 -17.87
N ALA A 4 24.47 39.08 -19.02
CA ALA A 4 23.98 38.17 -20.06
C ALA A 4 25.11 37.39 -20.76
N ASP A 5 26.25 38.03 -21.04
CA ASP A 5 27.42 37.38 -21.66
C ASP A 5 28.00 36.29 -20.73
N THR A 6 27.91 36.51 -19.41
CA THR A 6 28.37 35.56 -18.39
C THR A 6 27.42 34.37 -18.23
N LEU A 7 26.10 34.56 -18.34
CA LEU A 7 25.13 33.46 -18.25
C LEU A 7 25.23 32.51 -19.45
N ALA A 8 25.30 33.05 -20.67
CA ALA A 8 25.44 32.24 -21.88
C ALA A 8 26.72 31.39 -21.84
N ALA A 9 27.84 31.95 -21.37
CA ALA A 9 29.09 31.22 -21.17
C ALA A 9 28.95 30.09 -20.12
N LEU A 10 28.25 30.34 -19.01
CA LEU A 10 27.98 29.32 -17.99
C LEU A 10 27.12 28.17 -18.56
N LEU A 11 26.02 28.47 -19.26
CA LEU A 11 25.16 27.45 -19.87
C LEU A 11 25.87 26.62 -20.95
N ALA A 12 26.73 27.26 -21.75
CA ALA A 12 27.54 26.58 -22.77
C ALA A 12 28.60 25.65 -22.14
N SER A 13 29.19 26.05 -21.01
CA SER A 13 30.17 25.23 -20.30
C SER A 13 29.57 23.96 -19.67
N LEU A 14 28.26 23.97 -19.41
CA LEU A 14 27.49 22.84 -18.87
C LEU A 14 26.98 21.93 -20.00
N ASN A 15 27.92 21.33 -20.72
CA ASN A 15 27.63 20.28 -21.69
C ASN A 15 27.44 18.92 -20.99
N ALA A 16 27.05 17.90 -21.75
CA ALA A 16 26.81 16.56 -21.22
C ALA A 16 28.04 15.97 -20.52
N ASN A 17 29.25 16.21 -21.05
CA ASN A 17 30.47 15.70 -20.46
C ASN A 17 30.76 16.34 -19.09
N THR A 18 30.60 17.66 -18.97
CA THR A 18 30.77 18.36 -17.68
C THR A 18 29.80 17.85 -16.62
N LEU A 19 28.56 17.53 -17.01
CA LEU A 19 27.53 17.03 -16.08
C LEU A 19 27.73 15.56 -15.70
N GLU A 20 28.28 14.75 -16.61
CA GLU A 20 28.74 13.40 -16.26
C GLU A 20 29.95 13.46 -15.32
N THR A 21 30.91 14.35 -15.57
CA THR A 21 32.03 14.59 -14.65
C THR A 21 31.52 15.06 -13.28
N LEU A 22 30.54 15.96 -13.22
CA LEU A 22 29.90 16.35 -11.95
C LEU A 22 29.31 15.14 -11.22
N ARG A 23 28.61 14.24 -11.95
CA ARG A 23 28.04 13.03 -11.35
C ARG A 23 29.12 12.13 -10.76
N GLU A 24 30.22 11.91 -11.49
CA GLU A 24 31.35 11.12 -11.01
C GLU A 24 32.05 11.79 -9.82
N GLU A 25 32.25 13.10 -9.87
CA GLU A 25 32.80 13.90 -8.76
C GLU A 25 31.95 13.74 -7.51
N LEU A 26 30.62 13.88 -7.61
CA LEU A 26 29.70 13.75 -6.47
C LEU A 26 29.75 12.36 -5.82
N LEU A 27 29.93 11.30 -6.62
CA LEU A 27 30.04 9.93 -6.14
C LEU A 27 31.42 9.60 -5.56
N THR A 28 32.46 10.32 -5.97
CA THR A 28 33.86 10.09 -5.57
C THR A 28 34.37 11.06 -4.52
N THR A 29 33.65 12.15 -4.22
CA THR A 29 34.04 13.14 -3.21
C THR A 29 34.09 12.53 -1.81
N VAL A 30 35.26 11.98 -1.48
CA VAL A 30 35.69 11.63 -0.14
C VAL A 30 36.36 12.86 0.46
N ALA A 31 35.66 13.56 1.36
CA ALA A 31 36.25 14.45 2.35
C ALA A 31 37.23 15.55 1.88
N ALA A 32 37.15 16.05 0.63
CA ALA A 32 37.95 17.20 0.25
C ALA A 32 37.33 18.46 0.85
N SER A 33 38.10 19.23 1.64
CA SER A 33 37.70 20.49 2.28
C SER A 33 37.37 21.63 1.30
N THR A 34 37.24 21.32 0.01
CA THR A 34 37.00 22.24 -1.09
C THR A 34 35.85 21.71 -1.92
N GLN A 35 34.74 22.44 -1.89
CA GLN A 35 33.58 22.19 -2.73
C GLN A 35 34.01 22.08 -4.21
N PRO A 36 33.57 21.05 -4.96
CA PRO A 36 33.88 20.90 -6.38
C PRO A 36 33.69 22.21 -7.15
N CYS A 37 34.65 22.55 -8.02
CA CYS A 37 34.58 23.76 -8.86
C CYS A 37 33.23 23.84 -9.62
N THR A 38 32.74 22.68 -10.05
CA THR A 38 31.46 22.52 -10.74
C THR A 38 30.25 22.89 -9.87
N LEU A 39 30.27 22.66 -8.55
CA LEU A 39 29.21 23.11 -7.64
C LEU A 39 29.25 24.63 -7.40
N GLN A 40 30.44 25.23 -7.39
CA GLN A 40 30.56 26.70 -7.38
C GLN A 40 29.99 27.32 -8.67
N MET A 41 30.18 26.64 -9.82
CA MET A 41 29.52 27.03 -11.06
C MET A 41 27.99 26.91 -10.97
N MET A 42 27.45 25.89 -10.28
CA MET A 42 26.00 25.79 -10.03
C MET A 42 25.48 26.97 -9.21
N GLN A 43 26.20 27.37 -8.16
CA GLN A 43 25.80 28.52 -7.34
C GLN A 43 25.78 29.81 -8.18
N LYS A 44 26.84 30.07 -8.95
CA LYS A 44 26.90 31.23 -9.87
C LYS A 44 25.79 31.19 -10.92
N LEU A 45 25.48 30.00 -11.44
CA LEU A 45 24.40 29.81 -12.38
C LEU A 45 23.05 30.16 -11.74
N ALA A 46 22.76 29.66 -10.54
CA ALA A 46 21.52 29.95 -9.82
C ALA A 46 21.34 31.45 -9.58
N ASP A 47 22.42 32.16 -9.23
CA ASP A 47 22.39 33.61 -8.97
C ASP A 47 22.20 34.43 -10.27
N SER A 48 22.69 33.93 -11.41
CA SER A 48 22.62 34.61 -12.71
C SER A 48 21.30 34.34 -13.46
N LEU A 49 20.66 33.21 -13.20
CA LEU A 49 19.49 32.72 -13.92
C LEU A 49 18.26 33.65 -13.88
N PRO A 50 17.97 34.38 -12.78
CA PRO A 50 16.89 35.37 -12.74
C PRO A 50 17.02 36.49 -13.78
N PHE A 51 18.22 36.72 -14.33
CA PHE A 51 18.51 37.76 -15.32
C PHE A 51 18.57 37.22 -16.76
N ALA A 52 18.22 35.94 -16.98
CA ALA A 52 18.27 35.30 -18.29
C ALA A 52 17.41 36.02 -19.34
N VAL A 53 17.91 36.13 -20.57
CA VAL A 53 17.17 36.64 -21.73
C VAL A 53 16.47 35.49 -22.43
N ASP A 54 15.49 35.76 -23.30
CA ASP A 54 14.68 34.71 -23.93
C ASP A 54 15.50 33.74 -24.80
N SER A 55 16.64 34.20 -25.33
CA SER A 55 17.60 33.37 -26.06
C SER A 55 18.23 32.26 -25.21
N ASP A 56 18.28 32.45 -23.88
CA ASP A 56 18.99 31.55 -22.96
C ASP A 56 18.08 30.42 -22.46
N ILE A 57 16.75 30.57 -22.61
CA ILE A 57 15.74 29.63 -22.07
C ILE A 57 15.93 28.20 -22.61
N PRO A 58 16.15 27.95 -23.92
CA PRO A 58 16.31 26.58 -24.41
C PRO A 58 17.52 25.86 -23.81
N ASP A 59 18.64 26.57 -23.62
CA ASP A 59 19.83 26.01 -23.00
C ASP A 59 19.66 25.81 -21.50
N ALA A 60 18.98 26.74 -20.82
CA ALA A 60 18.61 26.56 -19.41
C ALA A 60 17.71 25.34 -19.22
N ILE A 61 16.72 25.11 -20.10
CA ILE A 61 15.88 23.89 -20.11
C ILE A 61 16.74 22.63 -20.25
N ARG A 62 17.71 22.63 -21.18
CA ARG A 62 18.63 21.50 -21.39
C ARG A 62 19.42 21.20 -20.12
N VAL A 63 20.00 22.22 -19.49
CA VAL A 63 20.78 22.10 -18.26
C VAL A 63 19.91 21.62 -17.10
N VAL A 64 18.73 22.20 -16.89
CA VAL A 64 17.77 21.80 -15.84
C VAL A 64 17.40 20.32 -15.95
N LYS A 65 17.03 19.83 -17.14
CA LYS A 65 16.72 18.41 -17.35
C LYS A 65 17.91 17.51 -17.02
N ALA A 66 19.12 17.94 -17.36
CA ALA A 66 20.33 17.16 -17.11
C ALA A 66 20.69 17.15 -15.61
N LEU A 67 20.61 18.29 -14.93
CA LEU A 67 20.80 18.38 -13.48
C LEU A 67 19.79 17.53 -12.70
N SER A 68 18.52 17.51 -13.12
CA SER A 68 17.53 16.61 -12.53
C SER A 68 17.92 15.13 -12.64
N ARG A 69 18.49 14.71 -13.78
CA ARG A 69 19.00 13.33 -13.94
C ARG A 69 20.21 13.07 -13.05
N VAL A 70 21.11 14.04 -12.89
CA VAL A 70 22.25 13.95 -11.96
C VAL A 70 21.74 13.72 -10.53
N ILE A 71 20.74 14.48 -10.07
CA ILE A 71 20.11 14.29 -8.75
C ILE A 71 19.55 12.87 -8.60
N ILE A 72 18.74 12.41 -9.56
CA ILE A 72 18.12 11.07 -9.53
C ILE A 72 19.20 9.98 -9.40
N LYS A 73 20.23 10.03 -10.26
CA LYS A 73 21.32 9.04 -10.26
C LYS A 73 22.19 9.12 -8.99
N TYR A 74 22.46 10.32 -8.50
CA TYR A 74 23.28 10.53 -7.31
C TYR A 74 22.60 9.95 -6.06
N ILE A 75 21.33 10.30 -5.85
CA ILE A 75 20.53 9.79 -4.72
C ILE A 75 20.36 8.28 -4.82
N SER A 76 20.11 7.76 -6.02
CA SER A 76 19.98 6.32 -6.22
C SER A 76 21.24 5.56 -5.85
N ALA A 77 22.41 6.07 -6.24
CA ALA A 77 23.69 5.43 -5.91
C ALA A 77 23.98 5.47 -4.41
N ILE A 78 23.71 6.59 -3.74
CA ILE A 78 23.87 6.71 -2.28
C ILE A 78 22.90 5.79 -1.53
N SER A 79 21.64 5.73 -1.97
CA SER A 79 20.64 4.84 -1.35
C SER A 79 20.98 3.37 -1.53
N ALA A 80 21.68 3.01 -2.61
CA ALA A 80 22.14 1.66 -2.87
C ALA A 80 23.30 1.21 -1.95
N ASP A 81 24.06 2.16 -1.40
CA ASP A 81 25.24 1.94 -0.55
C ASP A 81 25.13 2.73 0.78
N PRO A 82 24.28 2.28 1.73
CA PRO A 82 24.05 2.98 2.99
C PRO A 82 25.29 3.01 3.90
N ASP A 83 26.29 2.16 3.64
CA ASP A 83 27.54 2.11 4.40
C ASP A 83 28.50 3.25 4.02
N ASN A 84 28.22 3.98 2.94
CA ASN A 84 28.96 5.16 2.54
C ASN A 84 28.58 6.39 3.37
N VAL A 85 28.96 6.35 4.65
CA VAL A 85 28.70 7.41 5.64
C VAL A 85 29.21 8.78 5.17
N MET A 86 30.33 8.81 4.46
CA MET A 86 30.89 10.07 3.96
C MET A 86 30.01 10.71 2.90
N ALA A 87 29.50 9.93 1.94
CA ALA A 87 28.58 10.44 0.93
C ALA A 87 27.27 10.94 1.57
N LEU A 88 26.80 10.29 2.64
CA LEU A 88 25.63 10.73 3.41
C LEU A 88 25.86 12.06 4.13
N ILE A 89 27.05 12.28 4.71
CA ILE A 89 27.38 13.53 5.41
C ILE A 89 27.37 14.73 4.46
N VAL A 90 27.94 14.58 3.26
CA VAL A 90 28.05 15.68 2.29
C VAL A 90 26.84 15.79 1.35
N LEU A 91 25.86 14.89 1.49
CA LEU A 91 24.71 14.80 0.59
C LEU A 91 23.93 16.12 0.52
N ASP A 92 23.65 16.71 1.67
CA ASP A 92 22.87 17.96 1.75
C ASP A 92 23.60 19.13 1.07
N ASP A 93 24.90 19.29 1.39
CA ASP A 93 25.77 20.32 0.81
C ASP A 93 25.93 20.18 -0.71
N ASN A 94 25.93 18.95 -1.21
CA ASN A 94 26.05 18.65 -2.63
C ASN A 94 24.75 18.88 -3.40
N LEU A 95 23.59 18.60 -2.80
CA LEU A 95 22.28 18.77 -3.44
C LEU A 95 21.83 20.23 -3.48
N LEU A 96 22.15 21.01 -2.45
CA LEU A 96 21.68 22.40 -2.30
C LEU A 96 22.00 23.30 -3.51
N PRO A 97 23.25 23.39 -4.02
CA PRO A 97 23.56 24.24 -5.18
C PRO A 97 22.77 23.84 -6.42
N ILE A 98 22.56 22.54 -6.64
CA ILE A 98 21.83 22.02 -7.81
C ILE A 98 20.35 22.36 -7.69
N LEU A 99 19.75 22.15 -6.52
CA LEU A 99 18.34 22.48 -6.25
C LEU A 99 18.06 23.98 -6.35
N ARG A 100 19.02 24.83 -5.95
CA ARG A 100 18.92 26.29 -6.14
C ARG A 100 18.84 26.68 -7.61
N VAL A 101 19.57 26.01 -8.50
CA VAL A 101 19.44 26.22 -9.96
C VAL A 101 18.03 25.85 -10.42
N LEU A 102 17.50 24.70 -10.00
CA LEU A 102 16.13 24.29 -10.35
C LEU A 102 15.10 25.29 -9.84
N ARG A 103 15.27 25.79 -8.62
CA ARG A 103 14.41 26.82 -8.01
C ARG A 103 14.45 28.13 -8.77
N ALA A 104 15.64 28.66 -9.05
CA ALA A 104 15.80 29.89 -9.81
C ALA A 104 15.16 29.79 -11.20
N PHE A 105 15.22 28.62 -11.84
CA PHE A 105 14.58 28.38 -13.13
C PHE A 105 13.05 28.30 -13.05
N VAL A 106 12.49 27.68 -12.01
CA VAL A 106 11.03 27.68 -11.77
C VAL A 106 10.54 29.10 -11.52
N ASP A 107 11.25 29.88 -10.69
CA ASP A 107 10.89 31.27 -10.40
C ASP A 107 10.99 32.18 -11.64
N LEU A 108 12.02 31.99 -12.47
CA LEU A 108 12.14 32.66 -13.78
C LEU A 108 10.96 32.32 -14.70
N SER A 109 10.61 31.04 -14.78
CA SER A 109 9.50 30.56 -15.62
C SER A 109 8.16 31.16 -15.20
N ASN A 110 7.96 31.34 -13.89
CA ASN A 110 6.76 31.94 -13.33
C ASN A 110 6.67 33.44 -13.69
N ARG A 111 7.79 34.17 -13.59
CA ARG A 111 7.84 35.62 -13.90
C ARG A 111 7.61 35.93 -15.38
N LYS A 112 8.17 35.11 -16.26
CA LYS A 112 8.14 35.34 -17.72
C LYS A 112 6.90 34.74 -18.38
N GLU A 113 5.99 34.12 -17.62
CA GLU A 113 4.83 33.38 -18.14
C GLU A 113 5.24 32.44 -19.29
N ILE A 114 6.36 31.71 -19.14
CA ILE A 114 6.85 30.74 -20.14
C ILE A 114 5.90 29.52 -20.10
N ASN A 115 4.67 29.71 -20.56
CA ASN A 115 3.59 28.75 -20.42
C ASN A 115 3.56 27.71 -21.54
N SER A 116 4.35 27.89 -22.61
CA SER A 116 4.22 27.06 -23.82
C SER A 116 5.01 25.75 -23.80
N ASP A 117 6.10 25.62 -23.02
CA ASP A 117 6.89 24.38 -22.95
C ASP A 117 7.23 23.95 -21.51
N THR A 118 6.29 23.29 -20.85
CA THR A 118 6.48 22.68 -19.51
C THR A 118 7.06 21.26 -19.56
N LYS A 119 7.64 20.82 -20.69
CA LYS A 119 8.21 19.45 -20.84
C LYS A 119 9.42 19.19 -19.94
N TRP A 120 10.01 20.22 -19.34
CA TRP A 120 11.09 20.10 -18.35
C TRP A 120 10.56 19.83 -16.94
N LEU A 121 9.31 20.18 -16.65
CA LEU A 121 8.73 20.09 -15.33
C LEU A 121 8.73 18.67 -14.75
N PRO A 122 8.40 17.59 -15.52
CA PRO A 122 8.51 16.23 -15.01
C PRO A 122 9.90 15.88 -14.46
N PHE A 123 10.97 16.41 -15.06
CA PHE A 123 12.34 16.15 -14.59
C PHE A 123 12.58 16.76 -13.20
N VAL A 124 12.15 18.01 -13.02
CA VAL A 124 12.26 18.71 -11.73
C VAL A 124 11.42 18.03 -10.67
N LEU A 125 10.18 17.67 -11.00
CA LEU A 125 9.29 16.94 -10.09
C LEU A 125 9.92 15.61 -9.66
N THR A 126 10.37 14.79 -10.60
CA THR A 126 11.02 13.51 -10.28
C THR A 126 12.24 13.73 -9.38
N ALA A 127 13.12 14.68 -9.69
CA ALA A 127 14.30 14.97 -8.87
C ALA A 127 13.92 15.35 -7.43
N CYS A 128 12.91 16.20 -7.23
CA CYS A 128 12.42 16.58 -5.90
C CYS A 128 11.90 15.37 -5.11
N TYR A 129 11.18 14.47 -5.76
CA TYR A 129 10.68 13.25 -5.12
C TYR A 129 11.77 12.27 -4.71
N PHE A 130 12.90 12.24 -5.43
CA PHE A 130 14.08 11.48 -5.00
C PHE A 130 14.75 12.12 -3.78
N VAL A 131 14.89 13.45 -3.76
CA VAL A 131 15.47 14.19 -2.61
C VAL A 131 14.65 14.00 -1.35
N ASN A 132 13.33 14.09 -1.46
CA ASN A 132 12.42 13.98 -0.34
C ASN A 132 12.24 12.54 0.18
N GLY A 133 13.10 11.60 -0.20
CA GLY A 133 13.02 10.19 0.16
C GLY A 133 13.22 9.95 1.66
N GLU A 134 12.17 9.55 2.40
CA GLU A 134 12.26 8.98 3.77
C GLU A 134 13.31 7.88 3.97
N GLN A 135 13.82 7.25 2.90
CA GLN A 135 14.91 6.27 2.96
C GLN A 135 16.28 6.88 3.22
N LEU A 136 16.44 8.20 3.04
CA LEU A 136 17.71 8.85 3.27
C LEU A 136 17.92 9.09 4.77
N PRO A 137 19.01 8.58 5.36
CA PRO A 137 19.35 8.86 6.75
C PRO A 137 19.44 10.38 7.00
N GLY A 138 18.71 10.88 8.00
CA GLY A 138 18.74 12.30 8.36
C GLY A 138 17.87 13.23 7.49
N ALA A 139 17.07 12.69 6.56
CA ALA A 139 16.21 13.47 5.65
C ALA A 139 15.39 14.57 6.35
N GLY A 140 14.84 14.29 7.55
CA GLY A 140 14.04 15.26 8.31
C GLY A 140 14.79 16.51 8.79
N SER A 141 16.12 16.55 8.68
CA SER A 141 16.96 17.69 9.07
C SER A 141 17.69 18.36 7.90
N MET A 142 17.54 17.82 6.69
CA MET A 142 18.26 18.29 5.50
C MET A 142 17.60 19.52 4.90
N GLN A 143 18.41 20.55 4.59
CA GLN A 143 17.91 21.76 3.93
C GLN A 143 17.49 21.49 2.48
N SER A 144 18.16 20.54 1.80
CA SER A 144 17.77 20.11 0.46
C SER A 144 16.38 19.50 0.40
N VAL A 145 15.93 18.80 1.44
CA VAL A 145 14.57 18.27 1.55
C VAL A 145 13.56 19.40 1.68
N ALA A 146 13.81 20.37 2.56
CA ALA A 146 12.96 21.55 2.69
C ALA A 146 12.88 22.35 1.37
N LEU A 147 14.01 22.56 0.70
CA LEU A 147 14.06 23.25 -0.58
C LEU A 147 13.33 22.48 -1.70
N ALA A 148 13.43 21.14 -1.70
CA ALA A 148 12.69 20.30 -2.64
C ALA A 148 11.17 20.41 -2.42
N GLU A 149 10.72 20.50 -1.17
CA GLU A 149 9.31 20.73 -0.84
C GLU A 149 8.82 22.10 -1.31
N GLU A 150 9.56 23.16 -1.02
CA GLU A 150 9.26 24.51 -1.51
C GLU A 150 9.25 24.58 -3.04
N LEU A 151 10.13 23.83 -3.70
CA LEU A 151 10.18 23.73 -5.15
C LEU A 151 8.97 23.03 -5.74
N LEU A 152 8.47 21.96 -5.09
CA LEU A 152 7.22 21.30 -5.48
C LEU A 152 6.04 22.27 -5.38
N ASP A 153 5.97 23.09 -4.33
CA ASP A 153 4.91 24.09 -4.16
C ASP A 153 4.99 25.19 -5.21
N ALA A 154 6.19 25.69 -5.52
CA ALA A 154 6.36 26.65 -6.62
C ALA A 154 5.98 26.07 -7.99
N CYS A 155 6.15 24.76 -8.20
CA CYS A 155 5.70 24.09 -9.41
C CYS A 155 4.16 24.01 -9.49
N VAL A 156 3.47 23.88 -8.35
CA VAL A 156 2.00 23.96 -8.27
C VAL A 156 1.52 25.36 -8.66
N GLU A 157 2.17 26.39 -8.11
CA GLU A 157 1.88 27.80 -8.44
C GLU A 157 2.11 28.10 -9.91
N LEU A 158 3.25 27.66 -10.47
CA LEU A 158 3.62 27.87 -11.87
C LEU A 158 2.58 27.31 -12.86
N VAL A 159 2.00 26.14 -12.55
CA VAL A 159 1.01 25.49 -13.43
C VAL A 159 -0.42 25.91 -13.10
N HIS A 160 -0.61 26.74 -12.07
CA HIS A 160 -1.90 27.22 -11.58
C HIS A 160 -2.89 26.07 -11.28
N VAL A 161 -2.43 25.03 -10.59
CA VAL A 161 -3.26 23.89 -10.17
C VAL A 161 -3.57 23.93 -8.68
N GLN A 162 -4.66 23.28 -8.26
CA GLN A 162 -5.18 23.37 -6.88
C GLN A 162 -4.37 22.59 -5.84
N GLY A 163 -3.35 21.85 -6.27
CA GLY A 163 -2.49 21.09 -5.37
C GLY A 163 -1.54 20.15 -6.09
N ARG A 164 -0.66 19.52 -5.31
CA ARG A 164 0.36 18.60 -5.80
C ARG A 164 -0.21 17.35 -6.44
N GLU A 165 -1.34 16.84 -5.96
CA GLU A 165 -2.03 15.68 -6.55
C GLU A 165 -2.44 15.94 -8.00
N THR A 166 -3.02 17.11 -8.29
CA THR A 166 -3.40 17.52 -9.64
C THR A 166 -2.17 17.73 -10.53
N LEU A 167 -1.10 18.30 -9.97
CA LEU A 167 0.17 18.46 -10.68
C LEU A 167 0.76 17.11 -11.07
N LEU A 168 0.79 16.15 -10.13
CA LEU A 168 1.25 14.79 -10.37
C LEU A 168 0.37 14.09 -11.38
N ALA A 169 -0.95 14.16 -11.25
CA ALA A 169 -1.89 13.57 -12.21
C ALA A 169 -1.63 14.05 -13.65
N LYS A 170 -1.22 15.31 -13.85
CA LYS A 170 -0.88 15.86 -15.15
C LYS A 170 0.41 15.26 -15.75
N TYR A 171 1.39 14.94 -14.91
CA TYR A 171 2.74 14.55 -15.34
C TYR A 171 3.16 13.12 -14.96
N VAL A 172 2.25 12.33 -14.38
CA VAL A 172 2.56 11.00 -13.83
C VAL A 172 3.16 10.08 -14.90
N ALA A 173 2.66 10.09 -16.13
CA ALA A 173 3.17 9.22 -17.20
C ALA A 173 4.65 9.50 -17.53
N GLN A 174 5.05 10.76 -17.51
CA GLN A 174 6.43 11.20 -17.75
C GLN A 174 7.30 10.90 -16.52
N ILE A 175 6.80 11.14 -15.30
CA ILE A 175 7.54 10.83 -14.07
C ILE A 175 7.80 9.32 -13.98
N VAL A 176 6.79 8.49 -14.23
CA VAL A 176 6.91 7.03 -14.29
C VAL A 176 7.95 6.61 -15.33
N ALA A 177 7.95 7.22 -16.51
CA ALA A 177 8.96 6.93 -17.53
C ALA A 177 10.37 7.25 -17.03
N LEU A 178 10.57 8.41 -16.38
CA LEU A 178 11.85 8.82 -15.81
C LEU A 178 12.32 7.89 -14.69
N CYS A 179 11.40 7.36 -13.88
CA CYS A 179 11.73 6.39 -12.83
C CYS A 179 12.15 5.02 -13.40
N SER A 180 11.71 4.65 -14.60
CA SER A 180 11.94 3.30 -15.14
C SER A 180 12.94 3.22 -16.31
N GLN A 181 13.19 4.31 -17.04
CA GLN A 181 13.89 4.28 -18.32
C GLN A 181 15.36 3.84 -18.25
N ASP A 182 16.05 4.14 -17.14
CA ASP A 182 17.49 3.95 -16.99
C ASP A 182 17.82 3.01 -15.82
N VAL A 183 16.88 2.12 -15.45
CA VAL A 183 16.98 1.21 -14.31
C VAL A 183 16.88 -0.22 -14.81
N GLY A 184 17.88 -1.03 -14.51
CA GLY A 184 17.87 -2.46 -14.84
C GLY A 184 16.84 -3.23 -14.03
N LYS A 185 16.41 -4.40 -14.50
CA LYS A 185 15.46 -5.26 -13.77
C LYS A 185 15.97 -5.59 -12.36
N ASP A 186 17.25 -5.94 -12.24
CA ASP A 186 17.86 -6.32 -10.96
C ASP A 186 17.95 -5.12 -10.01
N GLU A 187 18.30 -3.94 -10.52
CA GLU A 187 18.30 -2.69 -9.76
C GLU A 187 16.89 -2.27 -9.34
N TRP A 188 15.86 -2.55 -10.13
CA TRP A 188 14.47 -2.20 -9.79
C TRP A 188 13.95 -3.00 -8.58
N VAL A 189 14.22 -4.30 -8.53
CA VAL A 189 13.75 -5.19 -7.45
C VAL A 189 14.66 -5.24 -6.24
N ALA A 190 15.92 -4.80 -6.37
CA ALA A 190 16.89 -4.77 -5.27
C ALA A 190 16.33 -4.07 -4.04
N VAL A 191 16.57 -4.63 -2.85
CA VAL A 191 16.03 -4.13 -1.57
C VAL A 191 16.41 -2.66 -1.34
N SER A 192 17.66 -2.28 -1.64
CA SER A 192 18.19 -0.91 -1.49
C SER A 192 17.73 0.08 -2.58
N SER A 193 16.99 -0.38 -3.59
CA SER A 193 16.53 0.47 -4.69
C SER A 193 15.52 1.52 -4.23
N VAL A 194 15.86 2.80 -4.37
CA VAL A 194 14.98 3.93 -4.05
C VAL A 194 13.88 4.14 -5.09
N TYR A 195 14.09 3.69 -6.35
CA TYR A 195 13.17 3.92 -7.46
C TYR A 195 11.74 3.41 -7.17
N LYS A 196 11.62 2.17 -6.66
CA LYS A 196 10.32 1.57 -6.34
C LYS A 196 9.56 2.34 -5.26
N HIS A 197 10.27 3.00 -4.35
CA HIS A 197 9.65 3.77 -3.28
C HIS A 197 9.24 5.17 -3.74
N VAL A 198 10.06 5.82 -4.57
CA VAL A 198 9.68 7.06 -5.25
C VAL A 198 8.45 6.81 -6.12
N MET A 199 8.44 5.70 -6.87
CA MET A 199 7.31 5.26 -7.66
C MET A 199 6.05 5.11 -6.80
N LEU A 200 6.13 4.40 -5.67
CA LEU A 200 5.02 4.24 -4.73
C LEU A 200 4.49 5.59 -4.22
N ARG A 201 5.38 6.52 -3.85
CA ARG A 201 4.97 7.83 -3.33
C ARG A 201 4.32 8.70 -4.39
N VAL A 202 4.89 8.74 -5.60
CA VAL A 202 4.33 9.52 -6.70
C VAL A 202 2.98 8.96 -7.11
N VAL A 203 2.92 7.66 -7.43
CA VAL A 203 1.69 7.02 -7.88
C VAL A 203 0.62 7.03 -6.79
N GLY A 204 1.01 6.85 -5.53
CA GLY A 204 0.11 6.87 -4.37
C GLY A 204 -0.62 8.19 -4.14
N GLN A 205 -0.12 9.30 -4.68
CA GLN A 205 -0.76 10.62 -4.62
C GLN A 205 -1.62 10.94 -5.85
N VAL A 206 -1.60 10.09 -6.88
CA VAL A 206 -2.37 10.32 -8.09
C VAL A 206 -3.77 9.73 -7.91
N PRO A 207 -4.83 10.56 -7.95
CA PRO A 207 -6.19 10.09 -7.78
C PRO A 207 -6.73 9.43 -9.05
N PHE A 208 -7.84 8.72 -8.92
CA PHE A 208 -8.68 8.33 -10.05
C PHE A 208 -9.10 9.58 -10.87
N PRO A 209 -9.13 9.53 -12.22
CA PRO A 209 -8.91 8.38 -13.11
C PRO A 209 -7.52 8.32 -13.76
N TYR A 210 -6.52 9.06 -13.25
CA TYR A 210 -5.30 9.37 -14.01
C TYR A 210 -4.28 8.22 -14.13
N LEU A 211 -4.55 7.05 -13.54
CA LEU A 211 -3.72 5.85 -13.66
C LEU A 211 -4.19 4.87 -14.75
N GLY A 212 -5.26 5.21 -15.47
CA GLY A 212 -5.82 4.40 -16.57
C GLY A 212 -5.09 4.55 -17.91
N GLY A 213 -5.76 4.14 -18.99
CA GLY A 213 -5.28 4.24 -20.37
C GLY A 213 -3.92 3.57 -20.62
N ASP A 214 -3.09 4.19 -21.47
CA ASP A 214 -1.76 3.69 -21.84
C ASP A 214 -0.80 3.57 -20.66
N LEU A 215 -1.04 4.31 -19.57
CA LEU A 215 -0.20 4.27 -18.38
C LEU A 215 -0.41 2.98 -17.58
N LEU A 216 -1.63 2.45 -17.54
CA LEU A 216 -1.96 1.26 -16.74
C LEU A 216 -1.07 0.06 -17.08
N GLY A 217 -0.91 -0.26 -18.37
CA GLY A 217 -0.07 -1.37 -18.80
C GLY A 217 1.39 -1.23 -18.36
N ARG A 218 1.93 0.00 -18.40
CA ARG A 218 3.29 0.30 -17.92
C ARG A 218 3.39 0.17 -16.40
N LEU A 219 2.41 0.69 -15.66
CA LEU A 219 2.36 0.57 -14.20
C LEU A 219 2.34 -0.89 -13.76
N LEU A 220 1.50 -1.73 -14.39
CA LEU A 220 1.43 -3.16 -14.07
C LEU A 220 2.75 -3.87 -14.40
N ALA A 221 3.38 -3.57 -15.55
CA ALA A 221 4.66 -4.16 -15.93
C ALA A 221 5.79 -3.83 -14.94
N LEU A 222 5.78 -2.64 -14.33
CA LEU A 222 6.74 -2.25 -13.29
C LEU A 222 6.38 -2.82 -11.90
N THR A 223 5.09 -3.00 -11.63
CA THR A 223 4.59 -3.40 -10.31
C THR A 223 4.64 -4.92 -10.10
N PHE A 224 4.28 -5.72 -11.10
CA PHE A 224 4.23 -7.18 -10.96
C PHE A 224 5.56 -7.81 -10.52
N PRO A 225 6.73 -7.43 -11.07
CA PRO A 225 8.01 -7.95 -10.59
C PRO A 225 8.28 -7.67 -9.10
N LEU A 226 7.75 -6.56 -8.56
CA LEU A 226 7.86 -6.25 -7.14
C LEU A 226 6.96 -7.16 -6.31
N VAL A 227 5.74 -7.45 -6.80
CA VAL A 227 4.77 -8.32 -6.12
C VAL A 227 5.24 -9.78 -6.09
N ASP A 228 5.92 -10.23 -7.14
CA ASP A 228 6.50 -11.57 -7.24
C ASP A 228 7.84 -11.71 -6.48
N ASP A 229 8.39 -10.63 -5.93
CA ASP A 229 9.66 -10.65 -5.21
C ASP A 229 9.56 -11.45 -3.90
N LEU A 230 10.64 -12.14 -3.54
CA LEU A 230 10.70 -12.98 -2.32
C LEU A 230 11.05 -12.19 -1.07
N THR A 231 11.60 -10.97 -1.21
CA THR A 231 11.95 -10.11 -0.09
C THR A 231 10.73 -9.32 0.37
N ASP A 232 10.43 -9.39 1.66
CA ASP A 232 9.22 -8.78 2.23
C ASP A 232 9.16 -7.26 2.00
N ALA A 233 10.30 -6.58 2.11
CA ALA A 233 10.40 -5.14 1.91
C ALA A 233 10.01 -4.72 0.48
N THR A 234 10.50 -5.45 -0.53
CA THR A 234 10.17 -5.20 -1.94
C THR A 234 8.74 -5.63 -2.25
N GLN A 235 8.33 -6.81 -1.78
CA GLN A 235 6.97 -7.32 -1.99
C GLN A 235 5.91 -6.39 -1.41
N LEU A 236 6.14 -5.83 -0.23
CA LEU A 236 5.22 -4.89 0.41
C LEU A 236 5.03 -3.61 -0.42
N VAL A 237 6.10 -3.09 -1.02
CA VAL A 237 6.03 -1.93 -1.94
C VAL A 237 5.20 -2.28 -3.16
N GLY A 238 5.46 -3.44 -3.78
CA GLY A 238 4.69 -3.94 -4.91
C GLY A 238 3.20 -4.10 -4.57
N ALA A 239 2.88 -4.70 -3.43
CA ALA A 239 1.51 -4.92 -2.97
C ALA A 239 0.76 -3.60 -2.75
N ARG A 240 1.41 -2.61 -2.11
CA ARG A 240 0.81 -1.27 -1.88
C ARG A 240 0.58 -0.54 -3.19
N LEU A 241 1.55 -0.58 -4.09
CA LEU A 241 1.45 0.04 -5.41
C LEU A 241 0.33 -0.60 -6.22
N LEU A 242 0.26 -1.94 -6.26
CA LEU A 242 -0.77 -2.67 -6.99
C LEU A 242 -2.17 -2.35 -6.46
N ARG A 243 -2.36 -2.36 -5.14
CA ARG A 243 -3.64 -1.99 -4.51
C ARG A 243 -4.05 -0.56 -4.89
N HIS A 244 -3.14 0.40 -4.84
CA HIS A 244 -3.45 1.78 -5.23
C HIS A 244 -3.86 1.89 -6.70
N ILE A 245 -3.15 1.21 -7.60
CA ILE A 245 -3.50 1.14 -9.03
C ILE A 245 -4.89 0.54 -9.18
N VAL A 246 -5.15 -0.63 -8.59
CA VAL A 246 -6.46 -1.31 -8.67
C VAL A 246 -7.57 -0.40 -8.19
N ARG A 247 -7.40 0.36 -7.10
CA ARG A 247 -8.40 1.33 -6.60
C ARG A 247 -8.67 2.47 -7.57
N ASN A 248 -7.65 2.98 -8.24
CA ASN A 248 -7.71 4.24 -8.99
C ASN A 248 -7.79 4.08 -10.51
N VAL A 249 -8.20 2.90 -11.00
CA VAL A 249 -8.57 2.67 -12.40
C VAL A 249 -10.01 2.22 -12.56
N THR A 250 -10.56 2.38 -13.77
CA THR A 250 -11.93 1.91 -14.03
C THR A 250 -11.99 0.38 -14.06
N PRO A 251 -13.14 -0.23 -13.69
CA PRO A 251 -13.34 -1.67 -13.87
C PRO A 251 -13.14 -2.13 -15.32
N THR A 252 -13.52 -1.30 -16.30
CA THR A 252 -13.39 -1.62 -17.72
C THR A 252 -11.93 -1.77 -18.15
N GLU A 253 -11.07 -0.84 -17.77
CA GLU A 253 -9.64 -0.91 -18.10
C GLU A 253 -8.96 -2.07 -17.36
N LEU A 254 -9.30 -2.28 -16.08
CA LEU A 254 -8.70 -3.37 -15.29
C LEU A 254 -9.07 -4.76 -15.84
N ARG A 255 -10.27 -4.92 -16.41
CA ARG A 255 -10.72 -6.18 -17.04
C ARG A 255 -9.85 -6.58 -18.22
N TRP A 256 -9.18 -5.66 -18.92
CA TRP A 256 -8.25 -6.02 -19.99
C TRP A 256 -7.00 -6.76 -19.48
N TYR A 257 -6.70 -6.62 -18.19
CA TYR A 257 -5.55 -7.23 -17.54
C TYR A 257 -5.94 -8.30 -16.50
N SER A 258 -7.21 -8.72 -16.45
CA SER A 258 -7.74 -9.55 -15.36
C SER A 258 -6.99 -10.87 -15.21
N ASP A 259 -6.68 -11.56 -16.30
CA ASP A 259 -6.03 -12.88 -16.25
C ASP A 259 -4.64 -12.79 -15.63
N VAL A 260 -3.83 -11.82 -16.07
CA VAL A 260 -2.46 -11.61 -15.57
C VAL A 260 -2.49 -11.08 -14.14
N LEU A 261 -3.37 -10.11 -13.84
CA LEU A 261 -3.54 -9.57 -12.50
C LEU A 261 -3.90 -10.66 -11.49
N LEU A 262 -4.89 -11.48 -11.82
CA LEU A 262 -5.34 -12.56 -10.95
C LEU A 262 -4.30 -13.68 -10.85
N GLU A 263 -3.50 -13.94 -11.89
CA GLU A 263 -2.36 -14.87 -11.78
C GLU A 263 -1.31 -14.37 -10.78
N VAL A 264 -0.88 -13.11 -10.90
CA VAL A 264 0.10 -12.49 -9.99
C VAL A 264 -0.41 -12.46 -8.55
N LEU A 265 -1.69 -12.13 -8.34
CA LEU A 265 -2.28 -12.20 -7.00
C LEU A 265 -2.37 -13.64 -6.50
N TYR A 266 -2.70 -14.59 -7.37
CA TYR A 266 -2.73 -16.00 -7.01
C TYR A 266 -1.35 -16.48 -6.57
N THR A 267 -0.27 -16.13 -7.25
CA THR A 267 1.09 -16.50 -6.80
C THR A 267 1.47 -15.79 -5.50
N ALA A 268 1.22 -14.49 -5.38
CA ALA A 268 1.71 -13.68 -4.27
C ALA A 268 1.04 -13.95 -2.91
N ILE A 269 -0.24 -14.33 -2.86
CA ILE A 269 -0.96 -14.56 -1.58
C ILE A 269 -0.45 -15.76 -0.76
N VAL A 270 0.59 -16.49 -1.23
CA VAL A 270 1.33 -17.46 -0.39
C VAL A 270 2.14 -16.78 0.72
N SER A 271 2.35 -15.45 0.64
CA SER A 271 3.17 -14.71 1.59
C SER A 271 2.73 -14.98 3.03
N ARG A 272 3.69 -15.33 3.89
CA ARG A 272 3.46 -15.54 5.33
C ARG A 272 3.89 -14.33 6.16
N LYS A 273 4.05 -13.18 5.52
CA LYS A 273 4.39 -11.91 6.17
C LYS A 273 3.10 -11.12 6.43
N PRO A 274 2.70 -10.91 7.70
CA PRO A 274 1.37 -10.38 8.03
C PRO A 274 0.99 -9.09 7.28
N HIS A 275 1.84 -8.06 7.31
CA HIS A 275 1.54 -6.78 6.65
C HIS A 275 1.41 -6.90 5.14
N THR A 276 2.30 -7.66 4.51
CA THR A 276 2.32 -7.86 3.05
C THR A 276 1.12 -8.68 2.60
N LEU A 277 0.83 -9.79 3.29
CA LEU A 277 -0.34 -10.61 3.02
C LEU A 277 -1.64 -9.80 3.16
N ASP A 278 -1.72 -8.94 4.18
CA ASP A 278 -2.92 -8.12 4.40
C ASP A 278 -3.22 -7.20 3.22
N VAL A 279 -2.19 -6.51 2.73
CA VAL A 279 -2.32 -5.63 1.56
C VAL A 279 -2.63 -6.41 0.29
N LEU A 280 -2.03 -7.60 0.10
CA LEU A 280 -2.30 -8.47 -1.04
C LEU A 280 -3.73 -8.99 -1.05
N LEU A 281 -4.28 -9.37 0.11
CA LEU A 281 -5.66 -9.85 0.22
C LEU A 281 -6.67 -8.72 0.04
N ASP A 282 -6.40 -7.52 0.57
CA ASP A 282 -7.17 -6.31 0.24
C ASP A 282 -7.20 -6.06 -1.27
N CYS A 283 -6.03 -6.12 -1.90
CA CYS A 283 -5.89 -5.95 -3.35
C CYS A 283 -6.66 -7.03 -4.12
N LEU A 284 -6.65 -8.28 -3.64
CA LEU A 284 -7.40 -9.37 -4.24
C LEU A 284 -8.91 -9.12 -4.16
N VAL A 285 -9.44 -8.74 -3.00
CA VAL A 285 -10.88 -8.44 -2.83
C VAL A 285 -11.31 -7.35 -3.80
N GLU A 286 -10.56 -6.25 -3.88
CA GLU A 286 -10.89 -5.13 -4.77
C GLU A 286 -10.75 -5.49 -6.24
N SER A 287 -9.76 -6.31 -6.58
CA SER A 287 -9.59 -6.82 -7.93
C SER A 287 -10.78 -7.70 -8.32
N LEU A 288 -11.20 -8.63 -7.44
CA LEU A 288 -12.36 -9.48 -7.68
C LEU A 288 -13.64 -8.67 -7.87
N ASP A 289 -13.86 -7.62 -7.07
CA ASP A 289 -15.00 -6.71 -7.19
C ASP A 289 -15.02 -5.96 -8.54
N LYS A 290 -13.85 -5.58 -9.08
CA LYS A 290 -13.76 -4.83 -10.35
C LYS A 290 -13.74 -5.71 -11.59
N VAL A 291 -13.07 -6.86 -11.54
CA VAL A 291 -12.86 -7.71 -12.72
C VAL A 291 -13.97 -8.74 -12.90
N SER A 292 -14.74 -9.05 -11.86
CA SER A 292 -15.88 -9.97 -11.96
C SER A 292 -17.13 -9.21 -12.39
N PRO A 293 -17.76 -9.55 -13.52
CA PRO A 293 -19.05 -8.99 -13.89
C PRO A 293 -20.11 -9.22 -12.79
N PRO A 294 -21.10 -8.32 -12.62
CA PRO A 294 -22.20 -8.53 -11.69
C PRO A 294 -22.90 -9.87 -11.94
N GLY A 295 -22.99 -10.71 -10.91
CA GLY A 295 -23.59 -12.05 -10.99
C GLY A 295 -22.65 -13.16 -11.44
N GLU A 296 -21.44 -12.85 -11.92
CA GLU A 296 -20.43 -13.84 -12.28
C GLU A 296 -19.41 -14.00 -11.15
N LEU A 297 -19.33 -15.21 -10.58
CA LEU A 297 -18.46 -15.51 -9.44
C LEU A 297 -17.31 -16.47 -9.78
N LYS A 298 -17.05 -16.70 -11.07
CA LYS A 298 -16.01 -17.62 -11.55
C LYS A 298 -14.62 -17.26 -11.01
N HIS A 299 -14.28 -15.96 -10.95
CA HIS A 299 -13.00 -15.54 -10.39
C HIS A 299 -12.92 -15.85 -8.90
N TYR A 300 -13.99 -15.66 -8.15
CA TYR A 300 -14.00 -16.02 -6.73
C TYR A 300 -13.80 -17.53 -6.53
N ASP A 301 -14.40 -18.36 -7.39
CA ASP A 301 -14.28 -19.82 -7.32
C ASP A 301 -12.82 -20.29 -7.48
N ARG A 302 -11.96 -19.50 -8.12
CA ARG A 302 -10.53 -19.76 -8.25
C ARG A 302 -9.77 -19.58 -6.92
N PHE A 303 -10.16 -18.63 -6.09
CA PHE A 303 -9.43 -18.27 -4.87
C PHE A 303 -10.01 -18.89 -3.61
N MET A 304 -11.33 -19.06 -3.52
CA MET A 304 -11.98 -19.48 -2.28
C MET A 304 -11.48 -20.84 -1.74
N PRO A 305 -11.36 -21.92 -2.56
CA PRO A 305 -10.83 -23.20 -2.06
C PRO A 305 -9.41 -23.06 -1.49
N ARG A 306 -8.58 -22.26 -2.16
CA ARG A 306 -7.20 -22.05 -1.75
C ARG A 306 -7.12 -21.26 -0.45
N LEU A 307 -7.83 -20.15 -0.33
CA LEU A 307 -7.85 -19.34 0.89
C LEU A 307 -8.32 -20.15 2.10
N LEU A 308 -9.35 -20.98 1.93
CA LEU A 308 -9.80 -21.91 2.98
C LEU A 308 -8.71 -22.92 3.37
N SER A 309 -8.05 -23.52 2.37
CA SER A 309 -6.94 -24.46 2.61
C SER A 309 -5.77 -23.77 3.32
N ASP A 310 -5.35 -22.60 2.85
CA ASP A 310 -4.26 -21.82 3.44
C ASP A 310 -4.58 -21.40 4.87
N THR A 311 -5.82 -21.01 5.16
CA THR A 311 -6.26 -20.69 6.53
C THR A 311 -6.23 -21.92 7.43
N SER A 312 -6.66 -23.08 6.93
CA SER A 312 -6.69 -24.33 7.69
C SER A 312 -5.31 -24.86 8.02
N LEU A 313 -4.33 -24.68 7.13
CA LEU A 313 -2.97 -25.22 7.27
C LEU A 313 -1.99 -24.23 7.92
N CYS A 314 -2.40 -22.96 8.09
CA CYS A 314 -1.56 -21.95 8.69
C CYS A 314 -1.42 -22.18 10.21
N SER A 315 -0.18 -22.25 10.69
CA SER A 315 0.13 -22.35 12.13
C SER A 315 0.31 -20.99 12.81
N ASP A 316 0.72 -19.96 12.05
CA ASP A 316 0.93 -18.61 12.55
C ASP A 316 -0.42 -17.92 12.81
N VAL A 317 -0.68 -17.58 14.07
CA VAL A 317 -1.94 -16.97 14.51
C VAL A 317 -2.14 -15.58 13.90
N ALA A 318 -1.09 -14.77 13.74
CA ALA A 318 -1.20 -13.43 13.16
C ALA A 318 -1.63 -13.50 11.69
N VAL A 319 -1.09 -14.48 10.96
CA VAL A 319 -1.47 -14.76 9.56
C VAL A 319 -2.88 -15.34 9.47
N ARG A 320 -3.27 -16.25 10.38
CA ARG A 320 -4.65 -16.78 10.44
C ARG A 320 -5.68 -15.68 10.69
N VAL A 321 -5.41 -14.74 11.60
CA VAL A 321 -6.28 -13.57 11.85
C VAL A 321 -6.56 -12.81 10.56
N ILE A 322 -5.52 -12.56 9.76
CA ILE A 322 -5.63 -11.86 8.49
C ILE A 322 -6.51 -12.65 7.51
N PHE A 323 -6.25 -13.95 7.33
CA PHE A 323 -7.06 -14.79 6.46
C PHE A 323 -8.53 -14.81 6.87
N VAL A 324 -8.83 -15.03 8.16
CA VAL A 324 -10.21 -15.07 8.67
C VAL A 324 -10.93 -13.74 8.43
N ARG A 325 -10.25 -12.61 8.66
CA ARG A 325 -10.78 -11.27 8.39
C ARG A 325 -11.15 -11.10 6.92
N HIS A 326 -10.29 -11.54 6.00
CA HIS A 326 -10.54 -11.43 4.55
C HIS A 326 -11.56 -12.43 4.03
N LEU A 327 -11.58 -13.66 4.57
CA LEU A 327 -12.63 -14.64 4.32
C LEU A 327 -14.02 -14.06 4.66
N ARG A 328 -14.15 -13.33 5.78
CA ARG A 328 -15.41 -12.65 6.13
C ARG A 328 -15.88 -11.69 5.03
N VAL A 329 -14.97 -10.93 4.43
CA VAL A 329 -15.30 -9.99 3.34
C VAL A 329 -15.79 -10.77 2.11
N LEU A 330 -15.09 -11.83 1.72
CA LEU A 330 -15.47 -12.68 0.58
C LEU A 330 -16.82 -13.39 0.81
N VAL A 331 -17.08 -13.89 2.01
CA VAL A 331 -18.36 -14.48 2.42
C VAL A 331 -19.50 -13.47 2.23
N THR A 332 -19.29 -12.21 2.60
CA THR A 332 -20.28 -11.14 2.41
C THR A 332 -20.57 -10.90 0.94
N ARG A 333 -19.52 -10.87 0.09
CA ARG A 333 -19.66 -10.64 -1.37
C ARG A 333 -20.35 -11.79 -2.09
N GLN A 334 -20.15 -13.03 -1.63
CA GLN A 334 -20.67 -14.25 -2.27
C GLN A 334 -21.97 -14.78 -1.65
N GLY A 335 -22.45 -14.14 -0.58
CA GLY A 335 -23.58 -14.59 0.22
C GLY A 335 -24.85 -13.77 0.04
N ALA A 336 -25.88 -14.17 0.77
CA ALA A 336 -27.18 -13.52 0.74
C ALA A 336 -27.08 -12.06 1.22
N PRO A 337 -27.90 -11.13 0.69
CA PRO A 337 -28.97 -11.37 -0.27
C PRO A 337 -28.52 -11.36 -1.74
N HIS A 338 -27.26 -11.08 -2.02
CA HIS A 338 -26.77 -10.81 -3.38
C HIS A 338 -26.47 -12.09 -4.18
N SER A 339 -26.07 -13.17 -3.50
CA SER A 339 -25.79 -14.47 -4.10
C SER A 339 -25.98 -15.60 -3.10
N LEU A 340 -25.95 -16.84 -3.56
CA LEU A 340 -25.90 -18.03 -2.73
C LEU A 340 -24.63 -18.85 -2.95
N ASN A 341 -23.64 -18.30 -3.67
CA ASN A 341 -22.42 -19.03 -4.06
C ASN A 341 -21.58 -19.46 -2.85
N VAL A 342 -21.62 -18.70 -1.76
CA VAL A 342 -20.92 -19.05 -0.51
C VAL A 342 -21.33 -20.43 0.03
N ILE A 343 -22.56 -20.90 -0.26
CA ILE A 343 -23.06 -22.20 0.18
C ILE A 343 -22.21 -23.35 -0.36
N ARG A 344 -21.63 -23.21 -1.57
CA ARG A 344 -20.73 -24.22 -2.17
C ARG A 344 -19.50 -24.48 -1.32
N TYR A 345 -19.11 -23.51 -0.50
CA TYR A 345 -17.96 -23.54 0.37
C TYR A 345 -18.32 -23.63 1.85
N LEU A 346 -19.61 -23.79 2.19
CA LEU A 346 -20.09 -23.70 3.57
C LEU A 346 -19.40 -24.72 4.48
N GLN A 347 -19.34 -25.99 4.07
CA GLN A 347 -18.73 -27.04 4.88
C GLN A 347 -17.23 -26.81 5.15
N PRO A 348 -16.36 -26.57 4.15
CA PRO A 348 -14.96 -26.27 4.43
C PRO A 348 -14.77 -24.94 5.17
N LEU A 349 -15.61 -23.93 4.93
CA LEU A 349 -15.60 -22.67 5.67
C LEU A 349 -15.92 -22.87 7.15
N LEU A 350 -17.00 -23.57 7.47
CA LEU A 350 -17.37 -23.88 8.85
C LEU A 350 -16.29 -24.70 9.54
N LYS A 351 -15.67 -25.67 8.84
CA LYS A 351 -14.54 -26.43 9.39
C LYS A 351 -13.38 -25.51 9.82
N VAL A 352 -13.00 -24.56 8.97
CA VAL A 352 -11.95 -23.58 9.26
C VAL A 352 -12.32 -22.68 10.44
N LEU A 353 -13.55 -22.15 10.45
CA LEU A 353 -14.01 -21.23 11.49
C LEU A 353 -14.17 -21.94 12.84
N ILE A 354 -14.76 -23.13 12.87
CA ILE A 354 -14.96 -23.90 14.11
C ILE A 354 -13.61 -24.30 14.73
N ALA A 355 -12.63 -24.66 13.91
CA ALA A 355 -11.26 -24.91 14.38
C ALA A 355 -10.58 -23.65 14.97
N GLY A 356 -11.09 -22.45 14.67
CA GLY A 356 -10.63 -21.21 15.29
C GLY A 356 -10.93 -21.13 16.79
N PHE A 357 -12.00 -21.80 17.26
CA PHE A 357 -12.41 -21.82 18.67
C PHE A 357 -11.51 -22.66 19.59
N GLU A 358 -10.55 -23.38 19.02
CA GLU A 358 -9.51 -24.09 19.78
C GLU A 358 -8.36 -23.15 20.21
N SER A 359 -8.34 -21.91 19.71
CA SER A 359 -7.33 -20.93 20.06
C SER A 359 -7.67 -20.18 21.34
N VAL A 360 -6.66 -19.91 22.17
CA VAL A 360 -6.74 -18.95 23.30
C VAL A 360 -6.37 -17.52 22.89
N ASN A 361 -6.06 -17.30 21.60
CA ASN A 361 -5.74 -15.96 21.11
C ASN A 361 -7.02 -15.13 20.93
N VAL A 362 -7.18 -14.11 21.76
CA VAL A 362 -8.36 -13.23 21.77
C VAL A 362 -8.63 -12.62 20.40
N THR A 363 -7.62 -12.10 19.71
CA THR A 363 -7.78 -11.47 18.39
C THR A 363 -8.32 -12.46 17.35
N LEU A 364 -7.78 -13.69 17.32
CA LEU A 364 -8.26 -14.73 16.42
C LEU A 364 -9.69 -15.15 16.75
N LEU A 365 -10.04 -15.32 18.04
CA LEU A 365 -11.40 -15.62 18.46
C LEU A 365 -12.39 -14.53 18.04
N VAL A 366 -12.06 -13.25 18.26
CA VAL A 366 -12.91 -12.12 17.85
C VAL A 366 -13.15 -12.12 16.34
N GLU A 367 -12.09 -12.27 15.53
CA GLU A 367 -12.26 -12.28 14.07
C GLU A 367 -13.00 -13.54 13.59
N THR A 368 -12.82 -14.68 14.27
CA THR A 368 -13.53 -15.94 13.98
C THR A 368 -15.02 -15.83 14.29
N LEU A 369 -15.40 -15.27 15.44
CA LEU A 369 -16.80 -15.02 15.80
C LEU A 369 -17.45 -14.05 14.82
N LYS A 370 -16.78 -12.96 14.45
CA LYS A 370 -17.29 -12.04 13.43
C LYS A 370 -17.47 -12.73 12.07
N ALA A 371 -16.50 -13.54 11.65
CA ALA A 371 -16.57 -14.28 10.39
C ALA A 371 -17.68 -15.34 10.42
N LEU A 372 -17.88 -16.02 11.54
CA LEU A 372 -18.97 -16.97 11.74
C LEU A 372 -20.34 -16.29 11.72
N ARG A 373 -20.51 -15.17 12.45
CA ARG A 373 -21.74 -14.37 12.41
C ARG A 373 -22.09 -13.96 10.98
N THR A 374 -21.12 -13.45 10.23
CA THR A 374 -21.30 -13.13 8.82
C THR A 374 -21.65 -14.37 8.00
N THR A 375 -21.01 -15.50 8.24
CA THR A 375 -21.30 -16.77 7.55
C THR A 375 -22.73 -17.23 7.81
N VAL A 376 -23.21 -17.16 9.05
CA VAL A 376 -24.58 -17.52 9.41
C VAL A 376 -25.58 -16.64 8.67
N LEU A 377 -25.34 -15.33 8.62
CA LEU A 377 -26.20 -14.39 7.88
C LEU A 377 -26.14 -14.60 6.36
N SER A 378 -24.94 -14.80 5.82
CA SER A 378 -24.70 -14.91 4.38
C SER A 378 -25.11 -16.26 3.79
N ALA A 379 -25.15 -17.31 4.60
CA ALA A 379 -25.51 -18.67 4.21
C ALA A 379 -26.77 -19.19 4.92
N TRP A 380 -27.58 -18.31 5.52
CA TRP A 380 -28.72 -18.65 6.39
C TRP A 380 -29.64 -19.77 5.87
N PRO A 381 -29.95 -19.91 4.55
CA PRO A 381 -30.83 -20.97 4.08
C PRO A 381 -30.29 -22.38 4.28
N ARG A 382 -29.00 -22.53 4.57
CA ARG A 382 -28.30 -23.82 4.73
C ARG A 382 -27.58 -23.95 6.07
N ILE A 383 -27.85 -23.09 7.04
CA ILE A 383 -27.19 -23.14 8.36
C ILE A 383 -27.82 -24.17 9.30
N ALA A 384 -29.14 -24.39 9.24
CA ALA A 384 -29.84 -25.27 10.19
C ALA A 384 -29.21 -26.67 10.37
N PRO A 385 -28.76 -27.38 9.32
CA PRO A 385 -28.08 -28.68 9.48
C PRO A 385 -26.72 -28.64 10.19
N HIS A 386 -26.15 -27.45 10.38
CA HIS A 386 -24.85 -27.23 11.01
C HIS A 386 -24.95 -26.62 12.42
N THR A 387 -26.17 -26.37 12.91
CA THR A 387 -26.45 -25.67 14.17
C THR A 387 -25.67 -26.23 15.34
N GLU A 388 -25.71 -27.55 15.55
CA GLU A 388 -25.06 -28.20 16.69
C GLU A 388 -23.53 -27.97 16.68
N ALA A 389 -22.88 -28.16 15.53
CA ALA A 389 -21.43 -27.98 15.40
C ALA A 389 -21.03 -26.51 15.65
N ILE A 390 -21.82 -25.57 15.14
CA ILE A 390 -21.59 -24.13 15.36
C ILE A 390 -21.80 -23.79 16.85
N LEU A 391 -22.88 -24.27 17.45
CA LEU A 391 -23.25 -24.04 18.84
C LEU A 391 -22.15 -24.53 19.80
N ILE A 392 -21.65 -25.75 19.59
CA ILE A 392 -20.53 -26.30 20.36
C ILE A 392 -19.29 -25.41 20.22
N GLY A 393 -18.97 -24.93 19.02
CA GLY A 393 -17.86 -24.00 18.79
C GLY A 393 -18.01 -22.69 19.55
N VAL A 394 -19.19 -22.07 19.50
CA VAL A 394 -19.50 -20.84 20.23
C VAL A 394 -19.40 -21.05 21.74
N LEU A 395 -19.91 -22.17 22.26
CA LEU A 395 -19.83 -22.49 23.68
C LEU A 395 -18.40 -22.73 24.16
N ARG A 396 -17.48 -23.20 23.30
CA ARG A 396 -16.04 -23.23 23.64
C ARG A 396 -15.48 -21.82 23.84
N ALA A 397 -15.90 -20.84 23.03
CA ALA A 397 -15.49 -19.45 23.21
C ALA A 397 -16.07 -18.84 24.50
N VAL A 398 -17.31 -19.17 24.85
CA VAL A 398 -17.92 -18.80 26.15
C VAL A 398 -17.14 -19.43 27.30
N ALA A 399 -16.81 -20.72 27.19
CA ALA A 399 -16.01 -21.43 28.19
C ALA A 399 -14.63 -20.80 28.38
N PHE A 400 -13.98 -20.36 27.30
CA PHE A 400 -12.74 -19.60 27.39
C PHE A 400 -12.88 -18.31 28.21
N CYS A 401 -14.03 -17.65 28.15
CA CYS A 401 -14.30 -16.42 28.90
C CYS A 401 -14.69 -16.66 30.37
N GLU A 402 -15.41 -17.75 30.66
CA GLU A 402 -16.08 -17.98 31.95
C GLU A 402 -15.36 -19.00 32.86
N ILE A 403 -14.64 -19.96 32.29
CA ILE A 403 -14.04 -21.06 33.08
C ILE A 403 -12.66 -20.68 33.61
N PHE A 404 -11.87 -19.94 32.83
CA PHE A 404 -10.50 -19.56 33.21
C PHE A 404 -10.50 -18.38 34.19
N ASP A 405 -9.65 -18.48 35.21
CA ASP A 405 -9.58 -17.48 36.27
C ASP A 405 -8.98 -16.16 35.76
N ALA A 406 -9.54 -15.04 36.21
CA ALA A 406 -9.07 -13.71 35.83
C ALA A 406 -7.61 -13.50 36.25
N GLY A 407 -6.75 -13.11 35.29
CA GLY A 407 -5.36 -12.72 35.58
C GLY A 407 -4.28 -13.70 35.12
N ALA A 408 -4.63 -14.78 34.41
CA ALA A 408 -3.63 -15.57 33.68
C ALA A 408 -3.19 -14.84 32.39
N ASP A 409 -1.93 -15.00 31.98
CA ASP A 409 -1.30 -14.27 30.86
C ASP A 409 -2.04 -14.38 29.51
N PHE A 410 -2.92 -15.37 29.37
CA PHE A 410 -3.69 -15.69 28.16
C PHE A 410 -5.20 -15.45 28.34
N THR A 411 -5.64 -14.84 29.45
CA THR A 411 -7.07 -14.54 29.67
C THR A 411 -7.44 -13.17 29.10
N PRO A 412 -8.64 -13.04 28.50
CA PRO A 412 -9.08 -11.77 27.94
C PRO A 412 -9.25 -10.72 29.05
N SER A 413 -8.91 -9.46 28.75
CA SER A 413 -9.28 -8.33 29.61
C SER A 413 -10.80 -8.23 29.78
N GLN A 414 -11.28 -7.53 30.81
CA GLN A 414 -12.72 -7.39 31.04
C GLN A 414 -13.49 -6.84 29.82
N LYS A 415 -12.86 -5.92 29.08
CA LYS A 415 -13.43 -5.35 27.84
C LYS A 415 -13.49 -6.38 26.72
N GLU A 416 -12.42 -7.15 26.52
CA GLU A 416 -12.36 -8.20 25.50
C GLU A 416 -13.33 -9.35 25.82
N ARG A 417 -13.44 -9.73 27.09
CA ARG A 417 -14.42 -10.72 27.57
C ARG A 417 -15.84 -10.28 27.23
N GLY A 418 -16.21 -9.03 27.57
CA GLY A 418 -17.53 -8.50 27.22
C GLY A 418 -17.79 -8.51 25.71
N GLN A 419 -16.79 -8.19 24.90
CA GLN A 419 -16.90 -8.25 23.44
C GLN A 419 -17.10 -9.68 22.92
N LEU A 420 -16.34 -10.65 23.43
CA LEU A 420 -16.45 -12.06 23.02
C LEU A 420 -17.82 -12.63 23.38
N LEU A 421 -18.30 -12.40 24.60
CA LEU A 421 -19.60 -12.88 25.06
C LEU A 421 -20.75 -12.28 24.25
N ALA A 422 -20.72 -10.97 23.99
CA ALA A 422 -21.73 -10.32 23.14
C ALA A 422 -21.77 -10.90 21.72
N LEU A 423 -20.61 -11.18 21.12
CA LEU A 423 -20.55 -11.84 19.81
C LEU A 423 -21.07 -13.28 19.85
N CYS A 424 -20.85 -14.01 20.95
CA CYS A 424 -21.40 -15.35 21.14
C CYS A 424 -22.93 -15.29 21.23
N GLU A 425 -23.48 -14.40 22.07
CA GLU A 425 -24.93 -14.18 22.19
C GLU A 425 -25.58 -13.84 20.84
N ASP A 426 -24.97 -12.94 20.07
CA ASP A 426 -25.42 -12.57 18.72
C ASP A 426 -25.55 -13.80 17.80
N ILE A 427 -24.58 -14.71 17.84
CA ILE A 427 -24.60 -15.92 17.00
C ILE A 427 -25.64 -16.90 17.51
N LEU A 428 -25.80 -17.07 18.83
CA LEU A 428 -26.83 -17.92 19.41
C LEU A 428 -28.24 -17.44 19.03
N ASP A 429 -28.48 -16.13 19.08
CA ASP A 429 -29.72 -15.51 18.63
C ASP A 429 -30.00 -15.82 17.15
N LEU A 430 -28.98 -15.73 16.29
CA LEU A 430 -29.12 -16.04 14.87
C LEU A 430 -29.39 -17.53 14.63
N LEU A 431 -28.70 -18.42 15.35
CA LEU A 431 -28.95 -19.85 15.26
C LEU A 431 -30.37 -20.18 15.71
N HIS A 432 -30.84 -19.61 16.82
CA HIS A 432 -32.20 -19.82 17.30
C HIS A 432 -33.24 -19.39 16.24
N GLN A 433 -33.04 -18.23 15.61
CA GLN A 433 -33.92 -17.73 14.54
C GLN A 433 -33.91 -18.63 13.29
N VAL A 434 -32.73 -19.08 12.84
CA VAL A 434 -32.60 -19.91 11.63
C VAL A 434 -33.25 -21.29 11.80
N ASN A 435 -33.33 -21.79 13.04
CA ASN A 435 -33.97 -23.06 13.34
C ASN A 435 -35.47 -22.94 13.65
N GLY A 436 -36.07 -21.75 13.51
CA GLY A 436 -37.46 -21.35 13.83
C GLY A 436 -38.48 -22.49 14.04
N GLY A 437 -38.45 -23.08 15.24
CA GLY A 437 -39.35 -24.16 15.67
C GLY A 437 -38.65 -25.42 16.18
N ASP A 438 -37.37 -25.63 15.88
CA ASP A 438 -36.56 -26.73 16.41
C ASP A 438 -35.88 -26.32 17.73
N PRO A 439 -36.15 -27.02 18.85
CA PRO A 439 -35.58 -26.68 20.16
C PRO A 439 -34.09 -26.99 20.30
N VAL A 440 -33.40 -27.52 19.28
CA VAL A 440 -31.96 -27.91 19.32
C VAL A 440 -31.07 -26.89 20.03
N VAL A 441 -31.22 -25.59 19.76
CA VAL A 441 -30.39 -24.56 20.43
C VAL A 441 -30.72 -24.46 21.93
N SER A 442 -32.02 -24.42 22.28
CA SER A 442 -32.47 -24.34 23.66
C SER A 442 -32.12 -25.59 24.46
N ASP A 443 -32.31 -26.78 23.87
CA ASP A 443 -32.04 -28.08 24.50
C ASP A 443 -30.56 -28.25 24.85
N VAL A 444 -29.66 -27.89 23.93
CA VAL A 444 -28.22 -27.94 24.18
C VAL A 444 -27.81 -26.93 25.24
N LEU A 445 -28.35 -25.71 25.23
CA LEU A 445 -28.07 -24.72 26.27
C LEU A 445 -28.58 -25.17 27.64
N ALA A 446 -29.74 -25.81 27.73
CA ALA A 446 -30.30 -26.34 28.98
C ALA A 446 -29.42 -27.49 29.51
N THR A 447 -28.97 -28.37 28.61
CA THR A 447 -28.03 -29.44 28.93
C THR A 447 -26.73 -28.88 29.50
N VAL A 448 -26.13 -27.87 28.84
CA VAL A 448 -24.88 -27.26 29.29
C VAL A 448 -25.04 -26.49 30.60
N SER A 449 -26.13 -25.75 30.77
CA SER A 449 -26.45 -25.04 32.02
C SER A 449 -26.53 -26.02 33.20
N SER A 450 -27.21 -27.17 33.01
CA SER A 450 -27.35 -28.19 34.05
C SER A 450 -26.03 -28.90 34.40
N GLN A 451 -25.11 -29.03 33.44
CA GLN A 451 -23.86 -29.77 33.61
C GLN A 451 -22.67 -28.88 34.03
N SER A 452 -22.74 -27.57 33.79
CA SER A 452 -21.64 -26.63 34.03
C SER A 452 -22.11 -25.38 34.78
N PRO A 453 -21.95 -25.33 36.12
CA PRO A 453 -22.37 -24.18 36.93
C PRO A 453 -21.74 -22.85 36.54
N LYS A 454 -20.51 -22.88 35.99
CA LYS A 454 -19.82 -21.66 35.51
C LYS A 454 -20.43 -21.10 34.22
N LEU A 455 -21.09 -21.94 33.40
CA LEU A 455 -21.69 -21.52 32.13
C LEU A 455 -23.19 -21.22 32.24
N SER A 456 -23.85 -21.75 33.28
CA SER A 456 -25.28 -21.53 33.56
C SER A 456 -25.69 -20.06 33.46
N PRO A 457 -25.02 -19.07 34.08
CA PRO A 457 -25.44 -17.67 33.99
C PRO A 457 -25.58 -17.16 32.56
N PHE A 458 -24.64 -17.53 31.68
CA PHE A 458 -24.66 -17.14 30.27
C PHE A 458 -25.77 -17.88 29.49
N CYS A 459 -25.90 -19.20 29.70
CA CYS A 459 -26.91 -20.02 29.04
C CYS A 459 -28.33 -19.58 29.42
N ASP A 460 -28.58 -19.34 30.71
CA ASP A 460 -29.88 -18.95 31.25
C ASP A 460 -30.26 -17.52 30.78
N GLN A 461 -29.27 -16.62 30.71
CA GLN A 461 -29.46 -15.29 30.13
C GLN A 461 -29.87 -15.37 28.65
N ALA A 462 -29.22 -16.20 27.85
CA ALA A 462 -29.57 -16.38 26.44
C ALA A 462 -30.99 -16.95 26.26
N GLN A 463 -31.38 -17.94 27.07
CA GLN A 463 -32.71 -18.55 27.02
C GLN A 463 -33.82 -17.59 27.46
N SER A 464 -33.63 -16.89 28.60
CA SER A 464 -34.62 -15.94 29.12
C SER A 464 -34.94 -14.82 28.12
N LYS A 465 -33.94 -14.41 27.32
CA LYS A 465 -34.11 -13.43 26.24
C LYS A 465 -35.09 -13.91 25.17
N TRP A 466 -35.12 -15.20 24.86
CA TRP A 466 -36.04 -15.78 23.87
C TRP A 466 -37.43 -15.99 24.43
N GLU A 467 -37.57 -16.35 25.71
CA GLU A 467 -38.86 -16.45 26.38
C GLU A 467 -39.58 -15.09 26.50
N SER A 468 -38.82 -13.99 26.51
CA SER A 468 -39.34 -12.63 26.60
C SER A 468 -39.77 -12.00 25.25
N ARG A 469 -39.53 -12.67 24.12
CA ARG A 469 -39.84 -12.20 22.76
C ARG A 469 -41.07 -12.91 22.20
#